data_AF-A0A957QYR2-F1
#
_entry.id   AF-A0A957QYR2-F1
#
_cell.length_a   1.000
_cell.length_b   1.000
_cell.length_c   1.000
_cell.angle_alpha   90.00
_cell.angle_beta   90.00
_cell.angle_gamma   90.00
#
_symmetry.space_group_name_H-M   'P 1'
#
loop_
_entity.id
_entity.type
_entity.pdbx_description
1 polymer ?
#
loop_
_entity_poly.entity_id
_entity_poly.type
_entity_poly.pdbx_seq_one_letter_code
_entity_poly.pdbx_strand_id
1 'polypeptide(L)'
;SGRQTDGAAFSFFAAHLEAVGPERFWRQLQEQADGLLIDTRVMLAHHNRWPPDTDRFASDLLQPELVEDPWLRQFTMAAVTSGIPLLLGGHSLMAGALYAICDFLAGDVKI
;
A
#
# COMPACT_ATOMS: atom_id res chain seq x y z
N SER A 1 -4.85 7.06 13.45
CA SER A 1 -5.17 6.30 14.68
C SER A 1 -4.44 6.92 15.87
N GLY A 2 -4.76 6.56 17.12
CA GLY A 2 -4.01 7.06 18.30
C GLY A 2 -2.50 6.77 18.22
N ARG A 3 -2.11 5.57 17.75
CA ARG A 3 -0.68 5.24 17.53
C ARG A 3 -0.01 6.12 16.49
N GLN A 4 -0.74 6.57 15.47
CA GLN A 4 -0.20 7.49 14.47
C GLN A 4 -0.01 8.89 15.08
N THR A 5 -0.97 9.39 15.88
CA THR A 5 -0.84 10.69 16.53
C THR A 5 0.29 10.69 17.56
N ASP A 6 0.51 9.55 18.22
CA ASP A 6 1.53 9.38 19.25
C ASP A 6 2.91 9.00 18.67
N GLY A 7 3.03 8.87 17.33
CA GLY A 7 4.27 8.46 16.64
C GLY A 7 4.74 7.04 16.98
N ALA A 8 3.84 6.19 17.49
CA ALA A 8 4.11 4.84 17.98
C ALA A 8 3.60 3.74 17.01
N ALA A 9 3.29 4.10 15.76
CA ALA A 9 2.83 3.14 14.77
C ALA A 9 3.98 2.22 14.33
N PHE A 10 3.70 0.92 14.24
CA PHE A 10 4.65 -0.07 13.74
C PHE A 10 4.07 -0.84 12.58
N SER A 11 4.82 -0.93 11.47
CA SER A 11 4.51 -1.80 10.34
C SER A 11 5.68 -2.74 10.09
N PHE A 12 5.40 -4.04 10.11
CA PHE A 12 6.41 -5.05 9.76
C PHE A 12 6.86 -4.92 8.31
N PHE A 13 5.97 -4.52 7.39
CA PHE A 13 6.32 -4.32 5.99
C PHE A 13 7.22 -3.10 5.80
N ALA A 14 6.97 -2.02 6.56
CA ALA A 14 7.83 -0.87 6.57
C ALA A 14 9.23 -1.21 7.11
N ALA A 15 9.30 -1.89 8.26
CA ALA A 15 10.58 -2.34 8.83
C ALA A 15 11.34 -3.30 7.89
N HIS A 16 10.63 -4.19 7.20
CA HIS A 16 11.23 -5.09 6.21
C HIS A 16 11.76 -4.31 4.99
N LEU A 17 10.96 -3.38 4.46
CA LEU A 17 11.36 -2.49 3.38
C LEU A 17 12.65 -1.70 3.73
N GLU A 18 12.74 -1.17 4.95
CA GLU A 18 13.95 -0.50 5.44
C GLU A 18 15.15 -1.45 5.49
N ALA A 19 14.94 -2.69 5.94
CA ALA A 19 16.01 -3.67 6.11
C ALA A 19 16.56 -4.20 4.78
N VAL A 20 15.73 -4.34 3.74
CA VAL A 20 16.14 -4.97 2.47
C VAL A 20 16.17 -4.04 1.27
N GLY A 21 15.61 -2.84 1.36
CA GLY A 21 15.44 -1.91 0.26
C GLY A 21 14.27 -2.27 -0.68
N PRO A 22 13.79 -1.31 -1.49
CA PRO A 22 12.58 -1.47 -2.29
C PRO A 22 12.66 -2.62 -3.31
N GLU A 23 13.78 -2.78 -4.01
CA GLU A 23 13.89 -3.79 -5.06
C GLU A 23 13.80 -5.22 -4.50
N ARG A 24 14.47 -5.48 -3.38
CA ARG A 24 14.44 -6.80 -2.74
C ARG A 24 13.11 -7.04 -2.02
N PHE A 25 12.55 -6.01 -1.39
CA PHE A 25 11.23 -6.07 -0.76
C PHE A 25 10.17 -6.53 -1.76
N TRP A 26 10.06 -5.85 -2.91
CA TRP A 26 9.07 -6.18 -3.92
C TRP A 26 9.32 -7.53 -4.56
N ARG A 27 10.57 -7.88 -4.88
CA ARG A 27 10.91 -9.22 -5.41
C ARG A 27 10.43 -10.33 -4.48
N GLN A 28 10.72 -10.20 -3.19
CA GLN A 28 10.33 -11.22 -2.20
C GLN A 28 8.82 -11.35 -2.07
N LEU A 29 8.07 -10.25 -2.15
CA LEU A 29 6.60 -10.34 -2.10
C LEU A 29 6.03 -11.03 -3.36
N GLN A 30 6.57 -10.74 -4.53
CA GLN A 30 6.14 -11.36 -5.80
C GLN A 30 6.43 -12.85 -5.87
N GLU A 31 7.53 -13.31 -5.27
CA GLU A 31 7.86 -14.74 -5.21
C GLU A 31 6.89 -15.54 -4.33
N GLN A 32 6.12 -14.87 -3.46
CA GLN A 32 5.28 -15.52 -2.44
C GLN A 32 3.78 -15.30 -2.65
N ALA A 33 3.37 -14.39 -3.53
CA ALA A 33 1.98 -14.03 -3.73
C ALA A 33 1.65 -13.73 -5.20
N ASP A 34 0.50 -14.21 -5.67
CA ASP A 34 -0.05 -13.93 -7.00
C ASP A 34 -0.72 -12.54 -7.11
N GLY A 35 -0.87 -11.84 -5.98
CA GLY A 35 -1.44 -10.50 -5.90
C GLY A 35 -1.44 -9.97 -4.48
N LEU A 36 -1.51 -8.64 -4.32
CA LEU A 36 -1.34 -7.98 -3.02
C LEU A 36 -2.38 -6.88 -2.79
N LEU A 37 -2.88 -6.82 -1.54
CA LEU A 37 -3.69 -5.74 -1.00
C LEU A 37 -2.91 -5.16 0.20
N ILE A 38 -2.40 -3.93 0.09
CA ILE A 38 -1.51 -3.35 1.10
C ILE A 38 -2.09 -2.04 1.65
N ASP A 39 -2.34 -2.02 2.96
CA ASP A 39 -2.61 -0.77 3.68
C ASP A 39 -1.31 0.04 3.86
N THR A 40 -1.11 1.02 2.99
CA THR A 40 0.06 1.90 3.00
C THR A 40 0.00 2.95 4.11
N ARG A 41 -1.17 3.18 4.75
CA ARG A 41 -1.30 4.19 5.82
C ARG A 41 -0.57 3.77 7.06
N VAL A 42 -0.56 2.47 7.38
CA VAL A 42 0.23 1.97 8.52
C VAL A 42 1.74 2.08 8.23
N MET A 43 2.15 1.89 6.98
CA MET A 43 3.56 2.07 6.57
C MET A 43 3.99 3.55 6.66
N LEU A 44 3.14 4.48 6.21
CA LEU A 44 3.38 5.92 6.34
C LEU A 44 3.46 6.36 7.81
N ALA A 45 2.49 5.92 8.62
CA ALA A 45 2.49 6.20 10.05
C ALA A 45 3.74 5.66 10.76
N HIS A 46 4.24 4.48 10.37
CA HIS A 46 5.48 3.92 10.90
C HIS A 46 6.68 4.86 10.70
N HIS A 47 6.77 5.50 9.54
CA HIS A 47 7.84 6.45 9.23
C HIS A 47 7.58 7.85 9.81
N ASN A 48 6.52 8.06 10.60
CA ASN A 48 6.05 9.37 11.03
C ASN A 48 5.79 10.34 9.86
N ARG A 49 5.39 9.80 8.70
CA ARG A 49 5.08 10.57 7.49
C ARG A 49 3.58 10.61 7.30
N TRP A 50 3.05 11.75 6.89
CA TRP A 50 1.64 11.86 6.51
C TRP A 50 1.47 12.83 5.32
N PRO A 51 1.89 12.42 4.09
CA PRO A 51 1.73 13.25 2.89
C PRO A 51 0.27 13.65 2.65
N PRO A 52 0.00 14.73 1.90
CA PRO A 52 -1.36 15.16 1.61
C PRO A 52 -2.18 14.08 0.89
N ASP A 53 -3.50 14.24 0.89
CA ASP A 53 -4.40 13.28 0.23
C ASP A 53 -4.11 13.10 -1.25
N THR A 54 -3.69 14.16 -1.95
CA THR A 54 -3.28 14.12 -3.36
C THR A 54 -2.18 13.10 -3.61
N ASP A 55 -1.11 13.15 -2.81
CA ASP A 55 0.02 12.21 -2.91
C ASP A 55 -0.40 10.79 -2.57
N ARG A 56 -1.19 10.63 -1.51
CA ARG A 56 -1.64 9.30 -1.07
C ARG A 56 -2.56 8.65 -2.09
N PHE A 57 -3.49 9.40 -2.67
CA PHE A 57 -4.39 8.88 -3.69
C PHE A 57 -3.69 8.63 -5.03
N ALA A 58 -2.73 9.48 -5.42
CA ALA A 58 -1.87 9.21 -6.56
C ALA A 58 -1.08 7.90 -6.37
N SER A 59 -0.55 7.67 -5.16
CA SER A 59 0.11 6.41 -4.81
C SER A 59 -0.84 5.20 -4.88
N ASP A 60 -2.06 5.34 -4.36
CA ASP A 60 -3.08 4.28 -4.41
C ASP A 60 -3.43 3.86 -5.84
N LEU A 61 -3.41 4.83 -6.75
CA LEU A 61 -3.65 4.66 -8.18
C LEU A 61 -2.39 4.26 -8.96
N LEU A 62 -1.26 4.03 -8.29
CA LEU A 62 0.02 3.67 -8.90
C LEU A 62 0.55 4.72 -9.89
N GLN A 63 0.39 6.01 -9.57
CA GLN A 63 0.80 7.17 -10.40
C GLN A 63 1.97 7.93 -9.74
N PRO A 64 3.19 7.37 -9.72
CA PRO A 64 4.33 7.94 -9.01
C PRO A 64 4.71 9.35 -9.49
N GLU A 65 4.46 9.68 -10.74
CA GLU A 65 4.72 10.99 -11.34
C GLU A 65 3.91 12.13 -10.72
N LEU A 66 2.77 11.81 -10.08
CA LEU A 66 1.90 12.77 -9.41
C LEU A 66 2.15 12.85 -7.88
N VAL A 67 3.00 11.99 -7.33
CA VAL A 67 3.30 11.96 -5.89
C VAL A 67 4.45 12.91 -5.60
N GLU A 68 4.30 13.92 -4.74
CA GLU A 68 5.36 14.87 -4.40
C GLU A 68 6.32 14.34 -3.31
N ASP A 69 5.83 13.64 -2.28
CA ASP A 69 6.65 13.08 -1.21
C ASP A 69 7.68 12.08 -1.79
N PRO A 70 8.99 12.32 -1.60
CA PRO A 70 10.02 11.51 -2.25
C PRO A 70 10.01 10.03 -1.88
N TRP A 71 9.68 9.72 -0.63
CA TRP A 71 9.64 8.33 -0.15
C TRP A 71 8.45 7.60 -0.72
N LEU A 72 7.27 8.22 -0.68
CA LEU A 72 6.06 7.64 -1.23
C LEU A 72 6.16 7.49 -2.75
N ARG A 73 6.78 8.46 -3.44
CA ARG A 73 7.10 8.36 -4.87
C ARG A 73 7.98 7.14 -5.15
N GLN A 74 9.10 7.00 -4.45
CA GLN A 74 10.02 5.87 -4.67
C GLN A 74 9.34 4.53 -4.36
N PHE A 75 8.58 4.45 -3.27
CA PHE A 75 7.79 3.27 -2.93
C PHE A 75 6.81 2.90 -4.05
N THR A 76 6.08 3.90 -4.56
CA THR A 76 5.09 3.73 -5.62
C THR A 76 5.74 3.32 -6.94
N MET A 77 6.89 3.90 -7.29
CA MET A 77 7.65 3.50 -8.48
C MET A 77 8.07 2.03 -8.41
N ALA A 78 8.52 1.56 -7.24
CA ALA A 78 8.91 0.17 -7.05
C ALA A 78 7.70 -0.79 -6.98
N ALA A 79 6.55 -0.32 -6.51
CA ALA A 79 5.28 -1.03 -6.60
C ALA A 79 4.86 -1.27 -8.05
N VAL A 80 4.92 -0.24 -8.91
CA VAL A 80 4.56 -0.34 -10.33
C VAL A 80 5.40 -1.38 -11.06
N THR A 81 6.69 -1.50 -10.70
CA THR A 81 7.59 -2.48 -11.34
C THR A 81 7.40 -3.91 -10.82
N SER A 82 6.49 -4.14 -9.86
CA SER A 82 6.33 -5.44 -9.22
C SER A 82 5.60 -6.51 -10.05
N GLY A 83 5.07 -6.18 -11.23
CA GLY A 83 4.57 -7.17 -12.20
C GLY A 83 3.38 -8.04 -11.78
N ILE A 84 2.95 -8.00 -10.52
CA ILE A 84 1.76 -8.69 -9.99
C ILE A 84 0.61 -7.70 -9.74
N PRO A 85 -0.66 -8.14 -9.75
CA PRO A 85 -1.79 -7.32 -9.32
C PRO A 85 -1.59 -6.76 -7.92
N LEU A 86 -1.72 -5.43 -7.78
CA LEU A 86 -1.49 -4.71 -6.53
C LEU A 86 -2.58 -3.66 -6.30
N LEU A 87 -3.15 -3.65 -5.10
CA LEU A 87 -3.95 -2.54 -4.59
C LEU A 87 -3.24 -1.92 -3.38
N LEU A 88 -3.02 -0.61 -3.45
CA LEU A 88 -2.52 0.20 -2.35
C LEU A 88 -3.68 1.05 -1.79
N GLY A 89 -3.62 1.39 -0.50
CA GLY A 89 -4.72 2.11 0.11
C GLY A 89 -4.61 2.30 1.61
N GLY A 90 -5.66 2.87 2.20
CA GLY A 90 -5.90 2.80 3.64
C GLY A 90 -7.01 1.81 3.99
N HIS A 91 -7.21 1.59 5.28
CA HIS A 91 -8.21 0.67 5.82
C HIS A 91 -9.59 0.73 5.14
N SER A 92 -10.14 1.93 4.89
CA SER A 92 -11.46 2.08 4.26
C SER A 92 -11.52 1.56 2.82
N LEU A 93 -10.47 1.80 2.02
CA LEU A 93 -10.39 1.29 0.65
C LEU A 93 -10.22 -0.24 0.67
N MET A 94 -9.39 -0.76 1.57
CA MET A 94 -9.13 -2.19 1.71
C MET A 94 -10.36 -2.98 2.16
N ALA A 95 -11.10 -2.45 3.14
CA ALA A 95 -12.34 -3.07 3.61
C ALA A 95 -13.37 -3.15 2.49
N GLY A 96 -13.58 -2.05 1.74
CA GLY A 96 -14.50 -2.04 0.60
C GLY A 96 -14.12 -3.03 -0.50
N ALA A 97 -12.82 -3.11 -0.84
CA ALA A 97 -12.32 -4.06 -1.84
C ALA A 97 -12.54 -5.52 -1.41
N LEU A 98 -12.30 -5.85 -0.15
CA LEU A 98 -12.55 -7.19 0.38
C LEU A 98 -14.03 -7.55 0.36
N TYR A 99 -14.92 -6.62 0.75
CA TYR A 99 -16.36 -6.83 0.64
C TYR A 99 -16.78 -7.07 -0.82
N ALA A 100 -16.31 -6.24 -1.76
CA ALA A 100 -16.62 -6.42 -3.18
C ALA A 100 -16.14 -7.78 -3.72
N ILE A 101 -14.95 -8.24 -3.29
CA ILE A 101 -14.45 -9.58 -3.63
C ILE A 101 -15.35 -10.67 -3.02
N CYS A 102 -15.73 -10.55 -1.75
CA CYS A 102 -16.64 -11.50 -1.12
C CYS A 102 -18.01 -11.57 -1.82
N ASP A 103 -18.62 -10.42 -2.12
CA ASP A 103 -19.92 -10.36 -2.80
C ASP A 103 -19.82 -10.94 -4.22
N PHE A 104 -18.72 -10.68 -4.93
CA PHE A 104 -18.46 -11.26 -6.24
C PHE A 104 -18.33 -12.79 -6.17
N LEU A 105 -17.57 -13.30 -5.19
CA LEU A 105 -17.40 -14.74 -4.98
C LEU A 105 -18.68 -15.43 -4.49
N ALA A 106 -19.53 -14.73 -3.75
CA ALA A 106 -20.84 -15.21 -3.32
C ALA A 106 -21.87 -15.23 -4.46
N GLY A 107 -21.59 -14.56 -5.59
CA GLY A 107 -22.51 -14.42 -6.72
C GLY A 107 -23.58 -13.34 -6.52
N ASP A 108 -23.41 -12.49 -5.51
CA ASP A 108 -24.37 -11.43 -5.16
C ASP A 108 -24.22 -10.18 -6.06
N VAL A 109 -23.11 -10.07 -6.79
CA VAL A 109 -22.87 -9.02 -7.79
C VAL A 109 -23.17 -9.53 -9.19
N LYS A 110 -24.21 -8.99 -9.83
CA LYS A 110 -24.42 -9.14 -11.28
C LYS A 110 -23.66 -8.04 -12.01
N ILE A 111 -22.66 -8.42 -12.81
CA ILE A 111 -21.97 -7.54 -13.75
C ILE A 111 -22.86 -7.32 -14.98
#